data_AF-A0A2G9ZNQ9-F1
#
_entry.id   AF-A0A2G9ZNQ9-F1
#
_cell.length_a   1.000
_cell.length_b   1.000
_cell.length_c   1.000
_cell.angle_alpha   90.00
_cell.angle_beta   90.00
_cell.angle_gamma   90.00
#
_symmetry.space_group_name_H-M   'P 1'
#
loop_
_entity.id
_entity.type
_entity.pdbx_description
1 polymer ?
#
loop_
_entity_poly.entity_id
_entity_poly.type
_entity_poly.pdbx_seq_one_letter_code
_entity_poly.pdbx_strand_id
1 'polypeptide(L)'
;MYKESSGVTGGLLEEELLGTMDKKKYLQEARRHLTEKYHLPKPVLNEYERMVEYENVQYNFSRLLKEMVLSRENVDFIDYKTSLKLVEVCQPDGSSPERPRGFFGRSLYQKIKAELDRLGQYKLEYFSAVGSHLDVKHGIDAFFRICDSSGEELTTATLDVTMNPNKVGGYKADSVAIFPSGGLDPAEDKGEYLAQVEKTFQELWDKISSELEK
;
A
#
# COMPACT_ATOMS: atom_id res chain seq x y z
N MET A 1 29.54 -1.83 -0.94
CA MET A 1 30.07 -1.45 0.38
C MET A 1 28.92 -0.81 1.15
N TYR A 2 27.97 -1.62 1.61
CA TYR A 2 26.95 -1.17 2.55
C TYR A 2 27.55 -1.25 3.95
N LYS A 3 27.52 -0.11 4.66
CA LYS A 3 27.96 0.02 6.05
C LYS A 3 27.00 -0.75 6.94
N GLU A 4 27.52 -1.24 8.07
CA GLU A 4 26.80 -1.82 9.21
C GLU A 4 25.34 -1.35 9.26
N SER A 5 24.42 -2.28 8.98
CA SER A 5 22.99 -2.04 8.92
C SER A 5 22.47 -1.68 10.31
N SER A 6 22.49 -0.38 10.65
CA SER A 6 21.59 0.16 11.65
C SER A 6 20.18 -0.24 11.21
N GLY A 7 19.54 -1.14 11.97
CA GLY A 7 18.31 -1.82 11.59
C GLY A 7 17.36 -0.95 10.76
N VAL A 8 17.19 -1.32 9.50
CA VAL A 8 16.23 -0.70 8.60
C VAL A 8 14.87 -0.84 9.27
N THR A 9 14.19 0.28 9.52
CA THR A 9 12.83 0.25 10.08
C THR A 9 11.87 -0.35 9.03
N GLY A 10 10.74 -0.92 9.45
CA GLY A 10 9.75 -1.49 8.52
C GLY A 10 9.40 -0.52 7.37
N GLY A 11 9.17 0.75 7.70
CA GLY A 11 8.91 1.79 6.70
C GLY A 11 10.03 1.96 5.67
N LEU A 12 11.31 1.93 6.05
CA LEU A 12 12.40 2.05 5.08
C LEU A 12 12.48 0.83 4.14
N LEU A 13 12.20 -0.37 4.67
CA LEU A 13 12.13 -1.59 3.88
C LEU A 13 10.97 -1.54 2.87
N GLU A 14 9.79 -1.12 3.32
CA GLU A 14 8.62 -0.94 2.47
C GLU A 14 8.90 0.08 1.34
N GLU A 15 9.50 1.24 1.67
CA GLU A 15 9.86 2.26 0.68
C GLU A 15 10.88 1.74 -0.35
N GLU A 16 11.85 0.93 0.06
CA GLU A 16 12.84 0.32 -0.83
C GLU A 16 12.20 -0.72 -1.77
N LEU A 17 11.39 -1.61 -1.21
CA LEU A 17 10.84 -2.75 -1.94
C LEU A 17 9.69 -2.34 -2.87
N LEU A 18 8.86 -1.40 -2.44
CA LEU A 18 7.59 -1.05 -3.08
C LEU A 18 7.59 0.35 -3.69
N GLY A 19 8.47 1.25 -3.24
CA GLY A 19 8.46 2.68 -3.57
C GLY A 19 7.50 3.47 -2.68
N THR A 20 7.58 4.80 -2.76
CA THR A 20 6.73 5.72 -1.97
C THR A 20 5.58 6.30 -2.78
N MET A 21 4.57 6.83 -2.10
CA MET A 21 3.53 7.68 -2.71
C MET A 21 3.89 9.18 -2.72
N ASP A 22 3.14 10.01 -3.47
CA ASP A 22 3.23 11.47 -3.33
C ASP A 22 2.47 11.93 -2.09
N LYS A 23 3.19 12.14 -1.00
CA LYS A 23 2.64 12.57 0.29
C LYS A 23 1.88 13.92 0.19
N LYS A 24 2.36 14.87 -0.62
CA LYS A 24 1.75 16.20 -0.75
C LYS A 24 0.43 16.12 -1.51
N LYS A 25 0.42 15.41 -2.63
CA LYS A 25 -0.80 15.17 -3.43
C LYS A 25 -1.81 14.37 -2.61
N TYR A 26 -1.34 13.36 -1.89
CA TYR A 26 -2.17 12.58 -0.96
C TYR A 26 -2.89 13.44 0.07
N LEU A 27 -2.16 14.38 0.69
CA LEU A 27 -2.75 15.30 1.65
C LEU A 27 -3.85 16.17 1.05
N GLN A 28 -3.61 16.68 -0.16
CA GLN A 28 -4.58 17.51 -0.86
C GLN A 28 -5.85 16.72 -1.20
N GLU A 29 -5.71 15.49 -1.67
CA GLU A 29 -6.83 14.63 -2.03
C GLU A 29 -7.61 14.13 -0.79
N ALA A 30 -6.90 13.75 0.27
CA ALA A 30 -7.51 13.40 1.54
C ALA A 30 -8.28 14.61 2.12
N ARG A 31 -7.69 15.81 2.10
CA ARG A 31 -8.34 17.06 2.53
C ARG A 31 -9.60 17.33 1.71
N ARG A 32 -9.50 17.24 0.39
CA ARG A 32 -10.63 17.45 -0.52
C ARG A 32 -11.77 16.48 -0.19
N HIS A 33 -11.46 15.20 -0.08
CA HIS A 33 -12.42 14.16 0.28
C HIS A 33 -13.08 14.40 1.64
N LEU A 34 -12.28 14.68 2.67
CA LEU A 34 -12.80 14.92 4.02
C LEU A 34 -13.68 16.18 4.08
N THR A 35 -13.34 17.21 3.31
CA THR A 35 -14.13 18.44 3.22
C THR A 35 -15.46 18.18 2.50
N GLU A 36 -15.43 17.49 1.35
CA GLU A 36 -16.63 17.22 0.54
C GLU A 36 -17.59 16.25 1.24
N LYS A 37 -17.07 15.17 1.84
CA LYS A 37 -17.89 14.11 2.46
C LYS A 37 -18.39 14.51 3.85
N TYR A 38 -17.54 15.12 4.67
CA TYR A 38 -17.84 15.34 6.09
C TYR A 38 -17.99 16.82 6.48
N HIS A 39 -17.81 17.76 5.54
CA HIS A 39 -17.95 19.20 5.76
C HIS A 39 -17.09 19.69 6.94
N LEU A 40 -15.87 19.17 7.06
CA LEU A 40 -14.99 19.49 8.19
C LEU A 40 -14.62 20.98 8.21
N PRO A 41 -14.64 21.63 9.39
CA PRO A 41 -14.26 23.03 9.49
C PRO A 41 -12.75 23.22 9.27
N LYS A 42 -12.37 24.34 8.64
CA LYS A 42 -10.97 24.66 8.28
C LYS A 42 -9.93 24.44 9.40
N PRO A 43 -10.18 24.77 10.69
CA PRO A 43 -9.22 24.50 11.75
C PRO A 43 -8.83 23.02 11.90
N VAL A 44 -9.75 22.09 11.65
CA VAL A 44 -9.48 20.64 11.70
C VAL A 44 -8.57 20.22 10.54
N LEU A 45 -8.83 20.76 9.36
CA LEU A 45 -8.02 20.48 8.17
C LEU A 45 -6.59 21.03 8.34
N ASN A 46 -6.44 22.21 8.94
CA ASN A 46 -5.13 22.81 9.17
C ASN A 46 -4.32 22.01 10.21
N GLU A 47 -4.97 21.47 11.25
CA GLU A 47 -4.30 20.62 12.23
C GLU A 47 -3.88 19.29 11.60
N TYR A 48 -4.73 18.67 10.78
CA TYR A 48 -4.35 17.50 9.97
C TYR A 48 -3.12 17.76 9.11
N GLU A 49 -3.08 18.89 8.38
CA GLU A 49 -1.95 19.26 7.53
C GLU A 49 -0.65 19.41 8.33
N ARG A 50 -0.69 20.12 9.46
CA ARG A 50 0.47 20.26 10.35
C ARG A 50 0.93 18.90 10.87
N MET A 51 0.01 18.05 11.31
CA MET A 51 0.36 16.75 11.87
C MET A 51 1.05 15.85 10.86
N VAL A 52 0.68 15.96 9.58
CA VAL A 52 1.27 15.16 8.51
C VAL A 52 2.66 15.67 8.13
N GLU A 53 2.87 16.99 8.13
CA GLU A 53 4.17 17.62 7.87
C GLU A 53 5.26 17.23 8.88
N TYR A 54 4.91 16.89 10.13
CA TYR A 54 5.88 16.59 11.19
C TYR A 54 6.29 15.11 11.30
N GLU A 55 5.93 14.23 10.35
CA GLU A 55 6.20 12.77 10.35
C GLU A 55 5.72 12.02 11.62
N ASN A 56 5.06 12.69 12.57
CA ASN A 56 4.56 12.17 13.86
C ASN A 56 3.03 11.99 13.86
N VAL A 57 2.50 11.74 12.67
CA VAL A 57 1.09 11.92 12.29
C VAL A 57 0.14 10.94 12.99
N GLN A 58 0.57 9.69 13.15
CA GLN A 58 -0.39 8.59 13.10
C GLN A 58 -1.13 8.36 14.42
N TYR A 59 -0.48 8.63 15.55
CA TYR A 59 -1.07 8.49 16.89
C TYR A 59 -1.93 9.70 17.25
N ASN A 60 -1.49 10.91 16.86
CA ASN A 60 -2.20 12.12 17.22
C ASN A 60 -3.44 12.35 16.35
N PHE A 61 -3.44 11.99 15.05
CA PHE A 61 -4.58 12.30 14.17
C PHE A 61 -5.83 11.49 14.48
N SER A 62 -5.69 10.19 14.78
CA SER A 62 -6.81 9.37 15.25
C SER A 62 -7.34 9.84 16.61
N ARG A 63 -6.45 10.38 17.47
CA ARG A 63 -6.85 11.01 18.73
C ARG A 63 -7.61 12.32 18.49
N LEU A 64 -7.11 13.19 17.61
CA LEU A 64 -7.69 14.50 17.32
C LEU A 64 -9.02 14.39 16.57
N LEU A 65 -9.13 13.46 15.61
CA LEU A 65 -10.41 13.09 15.00
C LEU A 65 -11.36 12.56 16.07
N LYS A 66 -10.97 11.59 16.92
CA LYS A 66 -11.83 11.15 18.04
C LYS A 66 -12.26 12.33 18.91
N GLU A 67 -11.34 13.10 19.46
CA GLU A 67 -11.61 14.19 20.41
C GLU A 67 -12.54 15.26 19.83
N MET A 68 -12.43 15.59 18.55
CA MET A 68 -13.24 16.64 17.92
C MET A 68 -14.56 16.10 17.32
N VAL A 69 -14.57 14.83 16.91
CA VAL A 69 -15.75 14.16 16.34
C VAL A 69 -16.64 13.55 17.40
N LEU A 70 -16.18 13.30 18.63
CA LEU A 70 -17.00 12.75 19.71
C LEU A 70 -18.23 13.61 20.13
N SER A 71 -18.50 14.73 19.45
CA SER A 71 -19.79 15.46 19.51
C SER A 71 -20.81 15.06 18.43
N ARG A 72 -20.42 14.24 17.45
CA ARG A 72 -21.25 13.69 16.36
C ARG A 72 -20.85 12.23 16.15
N GLU A 73 -21.76 11.30 16.42
CA GLU A 73 -21.54 9.86 16.24
C GLU A 73 -20.81 9.55 14.91
N ASN A 74 -19.70 8.79 15.01
CA ASN A 74 -18.93 8.17 13.93
C ASN A 74 -18.57 9.04 12.71
N VAL A 75 -17.55 9.92 12.81
CA VAL A 75 -16.68 10.14 11.63
C VAL A 75 -15.83 8.90 11.52
N ASP A 76 -16.35 7.95 10.74
CA ASP A 76 -15.62 6.76 10.39
C ASP A 76 -14.29 7.18 9.73
N PHE A 77 -13.22 6.72 10.38
CA PHE A 77 -12.02 6.19 9.75
C PHE A 77 -12.17 6.08 8.23
N ILE A 78 -11.27 6.70 7.46
CA ILE A 78 -11.30 6.61 5.99
C ILE A 78 -11.40 5.12 5.62
N ASP A 79 -12.55 4.75 5.07
CA ASP A 79 -12.87 3.35 4.83
C ASP A 79 -11.90 2.75 3.81
N TYR A 80 -11.84 1.43 3.79
CA TYR A 80 -10.91 0.67 2.95
C TYR A 80 -11.02 1.05 1.47
N LYS A 81 -12.25 1.09 0.95
CA LYS A 81 -12.53 1.42 -0.46
C LYS A 81 -12.10 2.85 -0.81
N THR A 82 -12.29 3.79 0.10
CA THR A 82 -11.85 5.18 -0.07
C THR A 82 -10.32 5.27 -0.01
N SER A 83 -9.69 4.51 0.89
CA SER A 83 -8.22 4.49 1.03
C SER A 83 -7.54 3.96 -0.23
N LEU A 84 -8.07 2.90 -0.87
CA LEU A 84 -7.62 2.43 -2.19
C LEU A 84 -7.65 3.56 -3.23
N LYS A 85 -8.81 4.21 -3.42
CA LYS A 85 -8.97 5.29 -4.39
C LYS A 85 -8.02 6.45 -4.17
N LEU A 86 -7.77 6.82 -2.91
CA LEU A 86 -6.81 7.88 -2.57
C LEU A 86 -5.39 7.48 -2.98
N VAL A 87 -4.99 6.23 -2.75
CA VAL A 87 -3.67 5.75 -3.17
C VAL A 87 -3.51 5.83 -4.69
N GLU A 88 -4.54 5.45 -5.47
CA GLU A 88 -4.50 5.46 -6.93
C GLU A 88 -4.22 6.84 -7.52
N VAL A 89 -4.93 7.87 -7.03
CA VAL A 89 -4.79 9.23 -7.55
C VAL A 89 -3.53 9.92 -7.02
N CYS A 90 -2.91 9.39 -5.97
CA CYS A 90 -1.76 9.99 -5.29
C CYS A 90 -0.43 9.27 -5.52
N GLN A 91 -0.36 8.42 -6.55
CA GLN A 91 0.91 7.89 -6.99
C GLN A 91 1.85 9.03 -7.43
N PRO A 92 3.19 8.87 -7.26
CA PRO A 92 4.15 9.91 -7.61
C PRO A 92 4.06 10.36 -9.06
N ASP A 93 4.37 11.62 -9.33
CA ASP A 93 4.44 12.10 -10.71
C ASP A 93 5.45 11.28 -11.54
N GLY A 94 5.03 10.94 -12.76
CA GLY A 94 5.77 10.04 -13.65
C GLY A 94 5.88 8.59 -13.16
N SER A 95 5.14 8.19 -12.12
CA SER A 95 4.90 6.78 -11.85
C SER A 95 3.75 6.30 -12.72
N SER A 96 3.81 5.04 -13.15
CA SER A 96 2.74 4.39 -13.90
C SER A 96 2.40 3.11 -13.17
N PRO A 97 1.11 2.82 -12.95
CA PRO A 97 0.69 1.55 -12.35
C PRO A 97 1.14 0.32 -13.13
N GLU A 98 1.46 0.48 -14.42
CA GLU A 98 1.98 -0.59 -15.28
C GLU A 98 3.52 -0.71 -15.21
N ARG A 99 4.20 0.19 -14.50
CA ARG A 99 5.67 0.28 -14.40
C ARG A 99 6.12 0.58 -12.97
N PRO A 100 5.92 -0.35 -12.01
CA PRO A 100 6.40 -0.21 -10.63
C PRO A 100 7.90 0.07 -10.53
N ARG A 101 8.26 0.98 -9.60
CA ARG A 101 9.64 1.45 -9.42
C ARG A 101 10.50 0.52 -8.54
N GLY A 102 9.94 -0.07 -7.48
CA GLY A 102 10.66 -1.01 -6.60
C GLY A 102 10.94 -2.38 -7.26
N PHE A 103 12.09 -3.00 -6.95
CA PHE A 103 12.46 -4.28 -7.57
C PHE A 103 11.51 -5.41 -7.18
N PHE A 104 11.07 -5.45 -5.92
CA PHE A 104 10.10 -6.44 -5.43
C PHE A 104 8.75 -6.30 -6.15
N GLY A 105 8.13 -5.12 -6.06
CA GLY A 105 6.84 -4.86 -6.71
C GLY A 105 6.90 -5.07 -8.22
N ARG A 106 8.01 -4.72 -8.88
CA ARG A 106 8.22 -4.97 -10.31
C ARG A 106 8.35 -6.44 -10.66
N SER A 107 9.06 -7.21 -9.85
CA SER A 107 9.21 -8.66 -10.07
C SER A 107 7.86 -9.38 -9.94
N LEU A 108 7.07 -9.01 -8.93
CA LEU A 108 5.71 -9.51 -8.76
C LEU A 108 4.80 -9.12 -9.93
N TYR A 109 4.82 -7.84 -10.32
CA TYR A 109 4.04 -7.35 -11.46
C TYR A 109 4.34 -8.14 -12.74
N GLN A 110 5.62 -8.35 -13.06
CA GLN A 110 6.02 -9.07 -14.27
C GLN A 110 5.53 -10.53 -14.26
N LYS A 111 5.59 -11.20 -13.11
CA LYS A 111 5.12 -12.57 -12.96
C LYS A 111 3.60 -12.67 -13.12
N ILE A 112 2.85 -11.85 -12.39
CA ILE A 112 1.38 -11.81 -12.48
C ILE A 112 0.93 -11.44 -13.89
N LYS A 113 1.58 -10.43 -14.50
CA LYS A 113 1.27 -10.01 -15.87
C LYS A 113 1.47 -11.14 -16.87
N ALA A 114 2.54 -11.92 -16.74
CA ALA A 114 2.83 -13.04 -17.63
C ALA A 114 1.75 -14.13 -17.56
N GLU A 115 1.20 -14.41 -16.39
CA GLU A 115 0.08 -15.36 -16.27
C GLU A 115 -1.23 -14.78 -16.81
N LEU A 116 -1.54 -13.53 -16.50
CA LEU A 116 -2.73 -12.85 -17.05
C LEU A 116 -2.71 -12.81 -18.58
N ASP A 117 -1.55 -12.55 -19.19
CA ASP A 117 -1.38 -12.55 -20.65
C ASP A 117 -1.64 -13.91 -21.30
N ARG A 118 -1.44 -15.02 -20.56
CA ARG A 118 -1.78 -16.36 -21.06
C ARG A 118 -3.27 -16.63 -21.03
N LEU A 119 -4.00 -16.03 -20.07
CA LEU A 119 -5.43 -16.25 -19.89
C LEU A 119 -6.29 -15.37 -20.81
N GLY A 120 -5.82 -14.18 -21.19
CA GLY A 120 -6.57 -13.30 -22.08
C GLY A 120 -6.19 -11.82 -21.96
N GLN A 121 -7.10 -10.96 -22.41
CA GLN A 121 -6.89 -9.51 -22.40
C GLN A 121 -7.28 -8.92 -21.04
N TYR A 122 -6.41 -9.09 -20.05
CA TYR A 122 -6.52 -8.43 -18.75
C TYR A 122 -5.54 -7.27 -18.63
N LYS A 123 -5.96 -6.21 -17.96
CA LYS A 123 -5.09 -5.12 -17.54
C LYS A 123 -4.65 -5.35 -16.09
N LEU A 124 -3.35 -5.18 -15.83
CA LEU A 124 -2.79 -5.23 -14.48
C LEU A 124 -2.23 -3.86 -14.11
N GLU A 125 -2.64 -3.36 -12.95
CA GLU A 125 -2.13 -2.14 -12.35
C GLU A 125 -1.55 -2.45 -10.96
N TYR A 126 -0.44 -1.82 -10.60
CA TYR A 126 0.18 -1.91 -9.29
C TYR A 126 0.22 -0.54 -8.64
N PHE A 127 -0.09 -0.50 -7.34
CA PHE A 127 -0.05 0.71 -6.53
C PHE A 127 0.72 0.45 -5.24
N SER A 128 1.71 1.30 -4.97
CA SER A 128 2.32 1.36 -3.63
C SER A 128 1.45 2.23 -2.73
N ALA A 129 1.19 1.73 -1.54
CA ALA A 129 0.42 2.36 -0.48
C ALA A 129 1.30 2.77 0.71
N VAL A 130 2.62 2.60 0.63
CA VAL A 130 3.58 2.93 1.69
C VAL A 130 3.43 4.39 2.12
N GLY A 131 3.19 4.60 3.41
CA GLY A 131 2.95 5.91 4.03
C GLY A 131 1.54 6.47 3.87
N SER A 132 0.61 5.73 3.26
CA SER A 132 -0.79 6.14 3.08
C SER A 132 -1.68 5.75 4.27
N HIS A 133 -2.94 6.18 4.27
CA HIS A 133 -3.90 5.62 5.25
C HIS A 133 -4.16 4.13 5.00
N LEU A 134 -3.99 3.63 3.77
CA LEU A 134 -4.17 2.22 3.47
C LEU A 134 -3.13 1.36 4.20
N ASP A 135 -1.86 1.73 4.14
CA ASP A 135 -0.77 1.12 4.93
C ASP A 135 -1.09 1.25 6.43
N VAL A 136 -1.18 2.48 6.92
CA VAL A 136 -1.16 2.75 8.36
C VAL A 136 -2.37 2.18 9.09
N LYS A 137 -3.52 2.18 8.43
CA LYS A 137 -4.81 1.91 9.07
C LYS A 137 -5.38 0.55 8.63
N HIS A 138 -5.09 0.15 7.40
CA HIS A 138 -5.55 -1.13 6.86
C HIS A 138 -4.44 -2.18 6.76
N GLY A 139 -3.18 -1.84 7.07
CA GLY A 139 -2.06 -2.78 7.10
C GLY A 139 -1.78 -3.37 5.72
N ILE A 140 -1.79 -2.52 4.70
CA ILE A 140 -1.63 -2.88 3.29
C ILE A 140 -0.64 -1.90 2.65
N ASP A 141 0.51 -2.41 2.26
CA ASP A 141 1.63 -1.62 1.74
C ASP A 141 1.60 -1.49 0.22
N ALA A 142 0.92 -2.41 -0.46
CA ALA A 142 0.65 -2.33 -1.89
C ALA A 142 -0.59 -3.13 -2.28
N PHE A 143 -1.08 -2.88 -3.49
CA PHE A 143 -2.11 -3.71 -4.10
C PHE A 143 -1.99 -3.76 -5.61
N PHE A 144 -2.51 -4.86 -6.17
CA PHE A 144 -2.68 -5.08 -7.59
C PHE A 144 -4.15 -5.00 -7.94
N ARG A 145 -4.48 -4.26 -8.99
CA ARG A 145 -5.82 -4.21 -9.56
C ARG A 145 -5.82 -4.93 -10.91
N ILE A 146 -6.78 -5.81 -11.09
CA ILE A 146 -6.98 -6.55 -12.33
C ILE A 146 -8.27 -6.05 -12.95
N CYS A 147 -8.18 -5.56 -14.18
CA CYS A 147 -9.33 -5.14 -14.97
C CYS A 147 -9.52 -6.01 -16.21
N ASP A 148 -10.74 -6.07 -16.69
CA ASP A 148 -11.05 -6.62 -18.01
C ASP A 148 -10.59 -5.68 -19.15
N SER A 149 -10.88 -6.05 -20.40
CA SER A 149 -10.58 -5.23 -21.58
C SER A 149 -11.37 -3.91 -21.66
N SER A 150 -12.49 -3.79 -20.93
CA SER A 150 -13.30 -2.57 -20.88
C SER A 150 -12.78 -1.57 -19.82
N GLY A 151 -11.91 -2.03 -18.92
CA GLY A 151 -11.38 -1.27 -17.80
C GLY A 151 -12.19 -1.44 -16.51
N GLU A 152 -13.16 -2.35 -16.49
CA GLU A 152 -13.90 -2.71 -15.28
C GLU A 152 -13.01 -3.51 -14.34
N GLU A 153 -12.96 -3.12 -13.07
CA GLU A 153 -12.22 -3.85 -12.03
C GLU A 153 -12.90 -5.19 -11.75
N LEU A 154 -12.17 -6.28 -12.01
CA LEU A 154 -12.62 -7.64 -11.73
C LEU A 154 -12.25 -8.07 -10.31
N THR A 155 -11.01 -7.76 -9.90
CA THR A 155 -10.53 -8.10 -8.56
C THR A 155 -9.34 -7.22 -8.16
N THR A 156 -9.09 -7.18 -6.86
CA THR A 156 -7.96 -6.51 -6.22
C THR A 156 -7.26 -7.50 -5.28
N ALA A 157 -5.94 -7.57 -5.36
CA ALA A 157 -5.10 -8.39 -4.48
C ALA A 157 -4.12 -7.51 -3.71
N THR A 158 -4.07 -7.66 -2.39
CA THR A 158 -3.35 -6.78 -1.47
C THR A 158 -2.11 -7.45 -0.88
N LEU A 159 -1.10 -6.64 -0.56
CA LEU A 159 0.21 -7.07 -0.08
C LEU A 159 0.61 -6.27 1.17
N ASP A 160 1.07 -6.97 2.21
CA ASP A 160 1.79 -6.40 3.37
C ASP A 160 3.23 -6.95 3.34
N VAL A 161 4.22 -6.09 3.55
CA VAL A 161 5.63 -6.42 3.65
C VAL A 161 6.06 -6.18 5.09
N THR A 162 6.63 -7.17 5.74
CA THR A 162 6.95 -7.04 7.17
C THR A 162 8.24 -7.75 7.54
N MET A 163 8.91 -7.26 8.58
CA MET A 163 9.97 -7.99 9.28
C MET A 163 9.49 -8.68 10.56
N ASN A 164 8.21 -8.48 10.94
CA ASN A 164 7.67 -9.04 12.15
C ASN A 164 6.76 -10.23 11.82
N PRO A 165 7.24 -11.49 11.91
CA PRO A 165 6.43 -12.68 11.63
C PRO A 165 5.31 -12.90 12.66
N ASN A 166 5.37 -12.24 13.82
CA ASN A 166 4.47 -12.43 14.95
C ASN A 166 3.59 -11.19 15.18
N LYS A 167 3.19 -10.48 14.12
CA LYS A 167 2.37 -9.26 14.21
C LYS A 167 1.09 -9.53 15.00
N VAL A 168 0.98 -8.94 16.19
CA VAL A 168 -0.17 -9.11 17.09
C VAL A 168 -1.41 -8.48 16.44
N GLY A 169 -2.45 -9.28 16.23
CA GLY A 169 -3.66 -8.86 15.52
C GLY A 169 -3.80 -9.42 14.09
N GLY A 170 -2.78 -10.14 13.62
CA GLY A 170 -2.79 -10.78 12.29
C GLY A 170 -2.54 -9.78 11.15
N TYR A 171 -2.54 -10.31 9.94
CA TYR A 171 -2.39 -9.55 8.71
C TYR A 171 -3.74 -9.38 8.03
N LYS A 172 -3.95 -8.21 7.42
CA LYS A 172 -5.19 -7.87 6.72
C LYS A 172 -5.08 -8.00 5.20
N ALA A 173 -3.84 -8.11 4.69
CA ALA A 173 -3.56 -8.27 3.27
C ALA A 173 -3.81 -9.72 2.80
N ASP A 174 -4.06 -9.89 1.50
CA ASP A 174 -4.23 -11.19 0.85
C ASP A 174 -2.93 -12.01 0.85
N SER A 175 -1.78 -11.34 0.71
CA SER A 175 -0.45 -11.95 0.85
C SER A 175 0.45 -11.12 1.76
N VAL A 176 1.36 -11.82 2.45
CA VAL A 176 2.31 -11.21 3.40
C VAL A 176 3.71 -11.65 3.06
N ALA A 177 4.55 -10.70 2.63
CA ALA A 177 5.96 -10.94 2.40
C ALA A 177 6.74 -10.70 3.70
N ILE A 178 7.15 -11.78 4.37
CA ILE A 178 7.92 -11.71 5.61
C ILE A 178 9.42 -11.76 5.28
N PHE A 179 10.11 -10.67 5.55
CA PHE A 179 11.56 -10.56 5.42
C PHE A 179 12.25 -10.77 6.78
N PRO A 180 13.50 -11.27 6.81
CA PRO A 180 14.30 -11.28 8.03
C PRO A 180 14.56 -9.86 8.54
N SER A 181 14.84 -9.73 9.84
CA SER A 181 15.03 -8.43 10.50
C SER A 181 16.21 -7.59 9.96
N GLY A 182 17.13 -8.22 9.22
CA GLY A 182 18.24 -7.55 8.54
C GLY A 182 17.90 -7.10 7.12
N GLY A 183 16.70 -7.40 6.61
CA GLY A 183 16.38 -7.32 5.18
C GLY A 183 17.04 -8.45 4.37
N LEU A 184 16.78 -8.44 3.06
CA LEU A 184 17.49 -9.28 2.09
C LEU A 184 18.06 -8.36 1.02
N ASP A 185 19.37 -8.38 0.82
CA ASP A 185 20.00 -7.63 -0.28
C ASP A 185 19.86 -8.44 -1.58
N PRO A 186 19.20 -7.93 -2.64
CA PRO A 186 19.07 -8.66 -3.91
C PRO A 186 20.41 -9.04 -4.57
N ALA A 187 21.50 -8.33 -4.25
CA ALA A 187 22.84 -8.58 -4.77
C ALA A 187 23.59 -9.66 -3.98
N GLU A 188 23.42 -9.72 -2.66
CA GLU A 188 24.13 -10.65 -1.77
C GLU A 188 23.29 -11.92 -1.48
N ASP A 189 21.98 -11.75 -1.24
CA ASP A 189 21.02 -12.78 -0.83
C ASP A 189 20.08 -13.21 -1.97
N LYS A 190 20.58 -13.17 -3.21
CA LYS A 190 19.76 -13.35 -4.43
C LYS A 190 18.83 -14.56 -4.39
N GLY A 191 19.30 -15.70 -3.87
CA GLY A 191 18.51 -16.93 -3.80
C GLY A 191 17.30 -16.81 -2.87
N GLU A 192 17.51 -16.30 -1.66
CA GLU A 192 16.47 -16.09 -0.66
C GLU A 192 15.49 -15.01 -1.10
N TYR A 193 16.01 -13.92 -1.68
CA TYR A 193 15.19 -12.85 -2.23
C TYR A 193 14.25 -13.37 -3.32
N LEU A 194 14.76 -14.14 -4.28
CA LEU A 194 13.94 -14.72 -5.36
C LEU A 194 12.94 -15.75 -4.83
N ALA A 195 13.31 -16.53 -3.81
CA ALA A 195 12.38 -17.45 -3.15
C ALA A 195 11.23 -16.69 -2.47
N GLN A 196 11.52 -15.54 -1.85
CA GLN A 196 10.50 -14.70 -1.24
C GLN A 196 9.57 -14.08 -2.29
N VAL A 197 10.11 -13.60 -3.42
CA VAL A 197 9.30 -13.13 -4.55
C VAL A 197 8.39 -14.24 -5.08
N GLU A 198 8.93 -15.45 -5.26
CA GLU A 198 8.16 -16.58 -5.79
C GLU A 198 7.04 -16.99 -4.84
N LYS A 199 7.32 -17.09 -3.54
CA LYS A 199 6.32 -17.40 -2.52
C LYS A 199 5.18 -16.37 -2.53
N THR A 200 5.52 -15.09 -2.45
CA THR A 200 4.53 -13.99 -2.47
C THR A 200 3.75 -13.96 -3.78
N PHE A 201 4.40 -14.26 -4.91
CA PHE A 201 3.71 -14.40 -6.19
C PHE A 201 2.65 -15.51 -6.15
N GLN A 202 2.98 -16.69 -5.64
CA GLN A 202 2.01 -17.80 -5.61
C GLN A 202 0.80 -17.48 -4.73
N GLU A 203 1.02 -16.89 -3.55
CA GLU A 203 -0.09 -16.48 -2.67
C GLU A 203 -1.02 -15.45 -3.36
N LEU A 204 -0.45 -14.45 -4.03
CA LEU A 204 -1.22 -13.47 -4.79
C LEU A 204 -1.93 -14.11 -5.98
N TRP A 205 -1.26 -15.02 -6.70
CA TRP A 205 -1.81 -15.65 -7.89
C TRP A 205 -2.95 -16.61 -7.57
N ASP A 206 -2.84 -17.40 -6.49
CA ASP A 206 -3.92 -18.26 -6.01
C ASP A 206 -5.18 -17.43 -5.71
N LYS A 207 -5.01 -16.26 -5.06
CA LYS A 207 -6.10 -15.31 -4.84
C LYS A 207 -6.68 -14.81 -6.16
N ILE A 208 -5.84 -14.27 -7.05
CA ILE A 208 -6.29 -13.67 -8.32
C ILE A 208 -7.02 -14.70 -9.19
N SER A 209 -6.41 -15.87 -9.42
CA SER A 209 -6.97 -16.92 -10.26
C SER A 209 -8.31 -17.42 -9.73
N SER A 210 -8.44 -17.62 -8.42
CA SER A 210 -9.71 -18.05 -7.80
C SER A 210 -10.86 -17.04 -7.95
N GLU A 211 -10.56 -15.75 -8.08
CA GLU A 211 -11.58 -14.71 -8.30
C GLU A 211 -11.92 -14.56 -9.79
N LEU A 212 -10.98 -14.83 -10.70
CA LEU A 212 -11.22 -14.76 -12.15
C LEU A 212 -12.04 -15.95 -12.68
N GLU A 213 -12.10 -17.06 -11.94
CA GLU A 213 -12.89 -18.24 -12.31
C GLU A 213 -14.37 -18.17 -11.88
N LYS A 214 -14.76 -17.16 -11.10
CA LYS A 214 -16.15 -16.97 -10.61
C LYS A 214 -17.03 -16.28 -11.64
#